data_AF-A0A497AXQ7-F1
#
_entry.id   AF-A0A497AXQ7-F1
#
_cell.length_a   1.000
_cell.length_b   1.000
_cell.length_c   1.000
_cell.angle_alpha   90.00
_cell.angle_beta   90.00
_cell.angle_gamma   90.00
#
_symmetry.space_group_name_H-M   'P 1'
#
loop_
_entity.id
_entity.type
_entity.pdbx_description
1 polymer ?
#
loop_
_entity_poly.entity_id
_entity_poly.type
_entity_poly.pdbx_seq_one_letter_code
_entity_poly.pdbx_strand_id
1 'polypeptide(L)'
;MDFSKFTANKQNLALVGVFLIGLLIGWLLIGWWLWPVSWINADPWDLRPEFKKEYVKMAADSYALQSDKKSLEKRFAGWPRDDLASVLAELKEELKGEGALALRLDAIKDALGVQVKPTPSPTPTPSQAKGGLLGLLLKLLVIIIALALMGIIVWRLFTRYKKLARKEEVTPGIPR
;
A
#
# COMPACT_ATOMS: atom_id res chain seq x y z
N MET A 1 19.76 -3.19 -39.36
CA MET A 1 18.39 -3.73 -39.45
C MET A 1 17.50 -2.63 -39.96
N ASP A 2 17.01 -2.76 -41.18
CA ASP A 2 16.34 -1.70 -41.93
C ASP A 2 14.83 -1.73 -41.64
N PHE A 3 14.38 -0.88 -40.71
CA PHE A 3 12.98 -0.86 -40.22
C PHE A 3 11.98 -0.34 -41.26
N SER A 4 12.47 0.21 -42.38
CA SER A 4 11.66 0.75 -43.48
C SER A 4 10.81 -0.31 -44.20
N LYS A 5 11.27 -1.57 -44.25
CA LYS A 5 10.53 -2.66 -44.90
C LYS A 5 9.37 -3.20 -44.07
N PHE A 6 9.31 -2.88 -42.77
CA PHE A 6 8.25 -3.37 -41.89
C PHE A 6 6.97 -2.53 -41.96
N THR A 7 7.07 -1.24 -42.31
CA THR A 7 5.94 -0.31 -42.38
C THR A 7 5.18 -0.33 -43.71
N ALA A 8 5.71 -1.00 -44.74
CA ALA A 8 5.13 -1.04 -46.08
C ALA A 8 3.86 -1.92 -46.20
N ASN A 9 3.61 -2.84 -45.24
CA ASN A 9 2.39 -3.65 -45.21
C ASN A 9 1.44 -3.21 -44.08
N LYS A 10 0.22 -2.78 -44.44
CA LYS A 10 -0.83 -2.38 -43.48
C LYS A 10 -1.08 -3.44 -42.40
N GLN A 11 -0.89 -4.72 -42.72
CA GLN A 11 -1.08 -5.83 -41.78
C GLN A 11 0.02 -5.89 -40.70
N ASN A 12 1.26 -5.55 -41.04
CA ASN A 12 2.39 -5.56 -40.10
C ASN A 12 2.30 -4.37 -39.13
N LEU A 13 1.85 -3.21 -39.64
CA LEU A 13 1.60 -2.03 -38.82
C LEU A 13 0.45 -2.26 -37.83
N ALA A 14 -0.62 -2.95 -38.26
CA ALA A 14 -1.71 -3.36 -37.39
C ALA A 14 -1.25 -4.34 -36.31
N LEU A 15 -0.37 -5.30 -36.65
CA LEU A 15 0.17 -6.27 -35.70
C LEU A 15 0.98 -5.60 -34.59
N VAL A 16 1.86 -4.66 -34.98
CA VAL A 16 2.68 -3.89 -34.03
C VAL A 16 1.81 -2.99 -33.17
N GLY A 17 0.82 -2.31 -33.76
CA GLY A 17 -0.13 -1.49 -33.02
C GLY A 17 -0.91 -2.28 -31.96
N VAL A 18 -1.43 -3.46 -32.31
CA VAL A 18 -2.15 -4.34 -31.37
C VAL A 18 -1.22 -4.85 -30.26
N PHE A 19 0.03 -5.17 -30.57
CA PHE A 19 1.01 -5.60 -29.56
C PHE A 19 1.33 -4.48 -28.56
N LEU A 20 1.56 -3.26 -29.04
CA LEU A 20 1.80 -2.09 -28.19
C LEU A 20 0.58 -1.75 -27.34
N ILE A 21 -0.61 -1.78 -27.91
CA ILE A 21 -1.86 -1.54 -27.18
C ILE A 21 -2.09 -2.63 -26.13
N GLY A 22 -1.86 -3.89 -26.46
CA GLY A 22 -1.93 -5.00 -25.52
C GLY A 22 -0.90 -4.90 -24.40
N LEU A 23 0.31 -4.40 -24.69
CA LEU A 23 1.36 -4.18 -23.70
C LEU A 23 1.02 -3.01 -22.77
N LEU A 24 0.53 -1.89 -23.31
CA LEU A 24 0.10 -0.75 -22.52
C LEU A 24 -1.07 -1.12 -21.60
N ILE A 25 -2.08 -1.81 -22.14
CA ILE A 25 -3.24 -2.26 -21.38
C ILE A 25 -2.82 -3.29 -20.34
N GLY A 26 -2.01 -4.29 -20.71
CA GLY A 26 -1.49 -5.30 -19.78
C GLY A 26 -0.70 -4.68 -18.63
N TRP A 27 0.23 -3.76 -18.94
CA TRP A 27 1.02 -3.05 -17.93
C TRP A 27 0.15 -2.20 -17.01
N LEU A 28 -0.77 -1.41 -17.58
CA LEU A 28 -1.59 -0.48 -16.81
C LEU A 28 -2.61 -1.22 -15.93
N LEU A 29 -3.24 -2.29 -16.45
CA LEU A 29 -4.14 -3.12 -15.65
C LEU A 29 -3.39 -3.85 -14.54
N ILE A 30 -2.19 -4.38 -14.79
CA ILE A 30 -1.42 -5.03 -13.73
C ILE A 30 -0.99 -3.99 -12.68
N GLY A 31 -0.52 -2.81 -13.09
CA GLY A 31 -0.08 -1.76 -12.17
C GLY A 31 -1.20 -1.25 -11.24
N TRP A 32 -2.42 -1.09 -11.75
CA TRP A 32 -3.54 -0.49 -10.99
C TRP A 32 -4.54 -1.52 -10.41
N TRP A 33 -4.77 -2.65 -11.08
CA TRP A 33 -5.71 -3.68 -10.61
C TRP A 33 -5.05 -4.70 -9.67
N LEU A 34 -3.78 -5.06 -9.91
CA LEU A 34 -3.09 -6.06 -9.09
C LEU A 34 -2.53 -5.48 -7.79
N TRP A 35 -2.22 -4.18 -7.77
CA TRP A 35 -1.62 -3.50 -6.63
C TRP A 35 -2.44 -2.28 -6.17
N PRO A 36 -3.61 -2.47 -5.56
CA PRO A 36 -4.33 -1.36 -4.95
C PRO A 36 -3.47 -0.74 -3.84
N VAL A 37 -3.11 0.54 -3.99
CA VAL A 37 -2.38 1.29 -2.97
C VAL A 37 -3.34 1.56 -1.81
N SER A 38 -3.19 0.80 -0.73
CA SER A 38 -3.92 1.04 0.51
C SER A 38 -3.13 2.03 1.36
N TRP A 39 -3.60 3.29 1.41
CA TRP A 39 -3.11 4.26 2.39
C TRP A 39 -3.66 3.86 3.75
N ILE A 40 -2.81 3.29 4.60
CA ILE A 40 -3.15 3.08 6.01
C ILE A 40 -3.07 4.45 6.68
N ASN A 41 -4.12 4.87 7.37
CA ASN A 41 -4.07 6.08 8.19
C ASN A 41 -2.99 5.86 9.25
N ALA A 42 -1.89 6.62 9.16
CA ALA A 42 -0.85 6.61 10.17
C ALA A 42 -1.27 7.56 11.28
N ASP A 43 -1.58 6.99 12.45
CA ASP A 43 -1.86 7.79 13.63
C ASP A 43 -0.55 8.31 14.25
N PRO A 44 -0.57 9.36 15.10
CA PRO A 44 0.64 9.96 15.70
C PRO A 44 1.58 8.98 16.42
N TRP A 45 1.05 7.84 16.90
CA TRP A 45 1.80 6.77 17.58
C TRP A 45 2.40 5.73 16.62
N ASP A 46 2.05 5.73 15.33
CA ASP A 46 2.64 4.87 14.29
C ASP A 46 3.87 5.50 13.63
N LEU A 47 4.18 6.76 13.98
CA LEU A 47 5.36 7.46 13.48
C LEU A 47 6.65 6.86 14.04
N ARG A 48 7.76 7.10 13.34
CA ARG A 48 9.08 6.71 13.83
C ARG A 48 9.38 7.42 15.17
N PRO A 49 10.21 6.81 16.05
CA PRO A 49 10.46 7.33 17.40
C PRO A 49 10.83 8.81 17.44
N GLU A 50 11.70 9.26 16.53
CA GLU A 50 12.13 10.65 16.38
C GLU A 50 10.96 11.61 16.12
N PHE A 51 9.96 11.21 15.33
CA PHE A 51 8.81 12.05 15.04
C PHE A 51 7.74 11.99 16.15
N LYS A 52 7.66 10.88 16.90
CA LYS A 52 6.82 10.82 18.12
C LYS A 52 7.26 11.89 19.11
N LYS A 53 8.58 12.05 19.27
CA LYS A 53 9.17 13.07 20.14
C LYS A 53 8.77 14.48 19.71
N GLU A 54 8.91 14.77 18.42
CA GLU A 54 8.54 16.08 17.86
C GLU A 54 7.05 16.39 18.00
N TYR A 55 6.18 15.40 17.78
CA TYR A 55 4.74 15.54 17.97
C TYR A 55 4.39 15.87 19.43
N VAL A 56 5.03 15.22 20.40
CA VAL A 56 4.84 15.50 21.83
C VAL A 56 5.31 16.91 22.20
N LYS A 57 6.45 17.37 21.68
CA LYS A 57 6.92 18.76 21.87
C LYS A 57 5.89 19.76 21.32
N MET A 58 5.41 19.55 20.09
CA MET A 58 4.40 20.41 19.47
C MET A 58 3.07 20.40 20.22
N ALA A 59 2.65 19.23 20.74
CA ALA A 59 1.46 19.12 21.58
C ALA A 59 1.64 19.87 22.91
N ALA A 60 2.83 19.81 23.51
CA ALA A 60 3.20 20.56 24.72
C ALA A 60 3.15 22.07 24.52
N ASP A 61 3.63 22.55 23.37
CA ASP A 61 3.58 23.97 23.03
C ASP A 61 2.15 24.44 22.78
N SER A 62 1.36 23.66 22.04
CA SER A 62 -0.06 23.94 21.83
C SER A 62 -0.84 23.97 23.15
N TYR A 63 -0.52 23.07 24.09
CA TYR A 63 -1.15 23.03 25.40
C TYR A 63 -0.72 24.21 26.28
N ALA A 64 0.56 24.62 26.21
CA ALA A 64 1.04 25.80 26.93
C ALA A 64 0.31 27.08 26.48
N LEU A 65 -0.10 27.16 25.22
CA LEU A 65 -0.79 28.32 24.66
C LEU A 65 -2.29 28.34 24.97
N GLN A 66 -2.97 27.19 24.88
CA GLN A 66 -4.43 27.11 24.95
C GLN A 66 -4.95 26.53 26.28
N SER A 67 -4.11 25.81 27.02
CA SER A 67 -4.46 25.09 28.25
C SER A 67 -5.70 24.19 28.12
N ASP A 68 -6.02 23.74 26.90
CA ASP A 68 -7.19 22.90 26.65
C ASP A 68 -6.87 21.42 26.89
N LYS A 69 -7.22 20.97 28.09
CA LYS A 69 -7.06 19.58 28.51
C LYS A 69 -7.89 18.60 27.66
N LYS A 70 -9.09 18.97 27.24
CA LYS A 70 -9.99 18.07 26.48
C LYS A 70 -9.46 17.80 25.09
N SER A 71 -8.89 18.82 24.45
CA SER A 71 -8.23 18.68 23.15
C SER A 71 -7.00 17.78 23.24
N LEU A 72 -6.21 17.93 24.32
CA LEU A 72 -5.06 17.07 24.60
C LEU A 72 -5.48 15.61 24.79
N GLU A 73 -6.44 15.35 25.68
CA GLU A 73 -6.95 13.99 25.93
C GLU A 73 -7.46 13.31 24.65
N LYS A 74 -8.15 14.04 23.77
CA LYS A 74 -8.61 13.50 22.48
C LYS A 74 -7.45 13.13 21.56
N ARG A 75 -6.41 13.97 21.48
CA ARG A 75 -5.21 13.72 20.64
C ARG A 75 -4.44 12.48 21.09
N PHE A 76 -4.38 12.24 22.40
CA PHE A 76 -3.64 11.12 22.99
C PHE A 76 -4.53 9.92 23.35
N ALA A 77 -5.83 9.95 23.05
CA ALA A 77 -6.79 8.91 23.44
C ALA A 77 -6.45 7.52 22.86
N GLY A 78 -5.90 7.48 21.63
CA GLY A 78 -5.49 6.23 20.98
C GLY A 78 -4.06 5.79 21.28
N TRP A 79 -3.26 6.62 21.98
CA TRP A 79 -1.86 6.32 22.24
C TRP A 79 -1.73 5.33 23.41
N PRO A 80 -1.05 4.17 23.24
CA PRO A 80 -0.70 3.28 24.34
C PRO A 80 0.03 4.04 25.46
N ARG A 81 -0.48 3.93 26.70
CA ARG A 81 0.06 4.69 27.84
C ARG A 81 1.54 4.38 28.14
N ASP A 82 1.96 3.15 27.91
CA ASP A 82 3.36 2.72 28.12
C ASP A 82 4.32 3.36 27.10
N ASP A 83 3.92 3.46 25.83
CA ASP A 83 4.72 4.09 24.77
C ASP A 83 4.76 5.62 24.93
N LEU A 84 3.66 6.23 25.36
CA LEU A 84 3.66 7.66 25.69
C LEU A 84 4.56 7.96 26.90
N ALA A 85 4.56 7.08 27.91
CA ALA A 85 5.40 7.22 29.09
C ALA A 85 6.90 7.12 28.75
N SER A 86 7.30 6.19 27.88
CA SER A 86 8.69 6.04 27.44
C SER A 86 9.16 7.26 26.64
N VAL A 87 8.34 7.76 25.72
CA VAL A 87 8.63 8.97 24.93
C VAL A 87 8.77 10.19 25.83
N LEU A 88 7.86 10.39 26.80
CA LEU A 88 7.95 11.48 27.76
C LEU A 88 9.21 11.39 28.64
N ALA A 89 9.59 10.17 29.05
CA ALA A 89 10.82 9.96 29.83
C ALA A 89 12.07 10.33 29.02
N GLU A 90 12.14 9.87 27.77
CA GLU A 90 13.25 10.16 26.87
C GLU A 90 13.36 11.67 26.57
N LEU A 91 12.23 12.34 26.30
CA LEU A 91 12.22 13.80 26.12
C LEU A 91 12.72 14.52 27.37
N LYS A 92 12.30 14.07 28.56
CA LYS A 92 12.71 14.73 29.81
C LYS A 92 14.21 14.61 30.05
N GLU A 93 14.81 13.48 29.67
CA GLU A 93 16.26 13.29 29.70
C GLU A 93 16.98 14.16 28.65
N GLU A 94 16.46 14.22 27.42
CA GLU A 94 17.01 15.03 26.32
C GLU A 94 16.96 16.54 26.64
N LEU A 95 15.88 16.99 27.28
CA LEU A 95 15.59 18.40 27.54
C LEU A 95 16.05 18.88 28.92
N LYS A 96 16.96 18.16 29.60
CA LYS A 96 17.55 18.59 30.88
C LYS A 96 18.18 20.00 30.84
N GLY A 97 18.47 20.55 29.65
CA GLY A 97 18.94 21.92 29.45
C GLY A 97 17.85 22.94 29.06
N GLU A 98 16.65 22.52 28.66
CA GLU A 98 15.56 23.39 28.20
C GLU A 98 14.43 23.44 29.23
N GLY A 99 14.63 24.25 30.28
CA GLY A 99 13.71 24.34 31.42
C GLY A 99 12.26 24.69 31.06
N ALA A 100 12.05 25.53 30.04
CA ALA A 100 10.70 25.90 29.60
C ALA A 100 9.92 24.73 28.99
N LEU A 101 10.57 23.90 28.18
CA LEU A 101 9.93 22.75 27.53
C LEU A 101 9.71 21.62 28.54
N ALA A 102 10.67 21.40 29.45
CA ALA A 102 10.53 20.42 30.53
C ALA A 102 9.29 20.69 31.41
N LEU A 103 9.01 21.95 31.75
CA LEU A 103 7.80 22.35 32.50
C LEU A 103 6.51 22.06 31.73
N ARG A 104 6.49 22.26 30.41
CA ARG A 104 5.33 21.97 29.56
C ARG A 104 5.06 20.47 29.48
N LEU A 105 6.11 19.65 29.43
CA LEU A 105 5.99 18.19 29.44
C LEU A 105 5.44 17.67 30.77
N ASP A 106 5.86 18.24 31.90
CA ASP A 106 5.30 17.91 33.21
C ASP A 106 3.81 18.30 33.29
N ALA A 107 3.41 19.43 32.69
CA ALA A 107 2.02 19.84 32.60
C ALA A 107 1.16 18.88 31.75
N ILE A 108 1.69 18.35 30.63
CA ILE A 108 1.03 17.30 29.85
C ILE A 108 0.93 16.00 30.63
N LYS A 109 2.01 15.60 31.32
CA LYS A 109 2.04 14.37 32.12
C LYS A 109 0.96 14.39 33.20
N ASP A 110 0.82 15.52 33.89
CA ASP A 110 -0.20 15.74 34.92
C ASP A 110 -1.62 15.79 34.31
N ALA A 111 -1.79 16.52 33.21
CA ALA A 111 -3.06 16.59 32.50
C ALA A 111 -3.55 15.22 32.04
N LEU A 112 -2.66 14.38 31.50
CA LEU A 112 -3.01 13.04 31.03
C LEU A 112 -3.02 11.99 32.15
N GLY A 113 -2.49 12.29 33.34
CA GLY A 113 -2.35 11.34 34.45
C GLY A 113 -1.41 10.16 34.13
N VAL A 114 -0.41 10.36 33.26
CA VAL A 114 0.51 9.30 32.82
C VAL A 114 1.61 9.12 33.86
N GLN A 115 1.63 7.96 34.53
CA GLN A 115 2.71 7.61 35.45
C GLN A 115 3.89 7.02 34.69
N VAL A 116 4.97 7.79 34.60
CA VAL A 116 6.25 7.33 34.03
C VAL A 116 6.93 6.45 35.06
N LYS A 117 6.76 5.13 34.94
CA LYS A 117 7.56 4.15 35.67
C LYS A 117 8.77 3.79 34.81
N PRO A 118 10.01 3.83 35.32
CA PRO A 118 11.16 3.40 34.54
C PRO A 118 10.99 1.91 34.24
N THR A 119 10.71 1.58 32.99
CA THR A 119 10.64 0.21 32.48
C THR A 119 11.49 0.18 31.21
N PRO A 120 12.35 -0.84 31.05
CA PRO A 120 13.30 -0.91 29.95
C PRO A 120 12.59 -0.84 28.60
N SER A 121 13.26 -0.14 27.68
CA SER A 121 12.91 0.10 26.29
C SER A 121 12.20 -1.08 25.63
N PRO A 122 11.00 -0.91 25.05
CA PRO A 122 10.42 -1.94 24.20
C PRO A 122 11.29 -2.07 22.94
N THR A 123 11.90 -3.24 22.77
CA THR A 123 12.36 -3.70 21.46
C THR A 123 11.23 -3.47 20.45
N PRO A 124 11.49 -2.86 19.28
CA PRO A 124 10.45 -2.61 18.29
C PRO A 124 9.81 -3.95 17.92
N THR A 125 8.59 -4.18 18.40
CA THR A 125 7.76 -5.27 17.91
C THR A 125 7.37 -4.85 16.50
N PRO A 126 7.76 -5.61 15.46
CA PRO A 126 7.32 -5.31 14.10
C PRO A 126 5.80 -5.28 14.13
N SER A 127 5.22 -4.15 13.73
CA SER A 127 3.80 -4.04 13.47
C SER A 127 3.44 -5.12 12.45
N GLN A 128 2.95 -6.25 12.94
CA GLN A 128 2.39 -7.29 12.10
C GLN A 128 1.13 -6.67 11.50
N ALA A 129 1.28 -6.19 10.27
CA ALA A 129 0.16 -6.05 9.37
C ALA A 129 -0.61 -7.37 9.45
N LYS A 130 -1.79 -7.35 10.08
CA LYS A 130 -2.78 -8.42 9.98
C LYS A 130 -3.28 -8.42 8.54
N GLY A 131 -2.43 -8.87 7.62
CA GLY A 131 -2.82 -9.37 6.31
C GLY A 131 -3.58 -10.65 6.57
N GLY A 132 -4.89 -10.52 6.81
CA GLY A 132 -5.75 -11.65 7.09
C GLY A 132 -5.61 -12.68 5.98
N LEU A 133 -5.28 -13.92 6.36
CA LEU A 133 -5.22 -15.09 5.48
C LEU A 133 -6.44 -15.19 4.54
N LEU A 134 -7.60 -14.72 5.01
CA LEU A 134 -8.83 -14.61 4.23
C LEU A 134 -8.70 -13.67 3.02
N GLY A 135 -8.02 -12.53 3.14
CA GLY A 135 -7.77 -11.61 2.04
C GLY A 135 -6.78 -12.17 1.00
N LEU A 136 -5.86 -13.02 1.44
CA LEU A 136 -4.92 -13.73 0.57
C LEU A 136 -5.61 -14.87 -0.19
N LEU A 137 -6.50 -15.61 0.49
CA LEU A 137 -7.33 -16.68 -0.08
C LEU A 137 -8.33 -16.15 -1.12
N LEU A 138 -9.01 -15.02 -0.82
CA LEU A 138 -9.91 -14.37 -1.77
C LEU A 138 -9.17 -13.89 -3.04
N LYS A 139 -7.97 -13.33 -2.89
CA LYS A 139 -7.13 -12.92 -4.04
C LYS A 139 -6.71 -14.12 -4.90
N LEU A 140 -6.29 -15.22 -4.29
CA LEU A 140 -5.94 -16.47 -5.01
C LEU A 140 -7.15 -17.06 -5.76
N LEU A 141 -8.33 -17.05 -5.14
CA LEU A 141 -9.56 -17.54 -5.78
C LEU A 141 -9.89 -16.74 -7.05
N VAL A 142 -9.78 -15.41 -7.00
CA VAL A 142 -10.03 -14.53 -8.16
C VAL A 142 -9.04 -14.77 -9.28
N ILE A 143 -7.75 -14.98 -8.96
CA ILE A 143 -6.71 -15.30 -9.96
C ILE A 143 -6.98 -16.64 -10.64
N ILE A 144 -7.37 -17.66 -9.87
CA ILE A 144 -7.68 -18.99 -10.42
C ILE A 144 -8.89 -18.92 -11.37
N ILE A 145 -9.94 -18.19 -10.98
CA ILE A 145 -11.12 -17.99 -11.83
C ILE A 145 -10.75 -17.24 -13.12
N ALA A 146 -9.92 -16.20 -13.02
CA ALA A 146 -9.45 -15.45 -14.19
C ALA A 146 -8.63 -16.33 -15.15
N LEU A 147 -7.73 -17.18 -14.63
CA LEU A 147 -6.96 -18.13 -15.43
C LEU A 147 -7.85 -19.18 -16.10
N ALA A 148 -8.86 -19.70 -15.39
CA ALA A 148 -9.81 -20.64 -15.94
C ALA A 148 -10.61 -20.03 -17.11
N LEU A 149 -11.08 -18.79 -16.96
CA LEU A 149 -11.79 -18.07 -18.01
C LEU A 149 -10.89 -17.78 -19.23
N MET A 150 -9.63 -17.38 -19.00
CA MET A 150 -8.64 -17.18 -20.06
C MET A 150 -8.38 -18.48 -20.84
N GLY A 151 -8.21 -19.61 -20.13
CA GLY A 151 -8.06 -20.92 -20.76
C GLY A 151 -9.28 -21.33 -21.60
N ILE A 152 -10.49 -21.08 -21.11
CA ILE A 152 -11.74 -21.36 -21.85
C ILE A 152 -11.83 -20.51 -23.11
N ILE A 153 -11.46 -19.23 -23.06
CA ILE A 153 -11.48 -18.31 -24.20
C ILE A 153 -10.47 -18.76 -25.25
N VAL A 154 -9.23 -19.10 -24.86
CA VAL A 154 -8.20 -19.60 -25.77
C VAL A 154 -8.63 -20.92 -26.41
N TRP A 155 -9.21 -21.84 -25.64
CA TRP A 155 -9.73 -23.10 -26.17
C TRP A 155 -10.90 -22.88 -27.16
N ARG A 156 -11.82 -21.96 -26.85
CA ARG A 156 -12.90 -21.53 -27.75
C ARG A 156 -12.37 -20.94 -29.06
N LEU A 157 -11.31 -20.13 -29.00
CA LEU A 157 -10.70 -19.56 -30.18
C LEU A 157 -9.98 -20.63 -31.00
N PHE A 158 -9.16 -21.47 -30.36
CA PHE A 158 -8.43 -22.56 -31.02
C PHE A 158 -9.35 -23.56 -31.71
N THR A 159 -10.47 -23.91 -31.07
CA THR A 159 -11.49 -24.77 -31.68
C THR A 159 -12.20 -24.10 -32.86
N ARG A 160 -12.33 -22.78 -32.88
CA ARG A 160 -12.84 -22.05 -34.06
C ARG A 160 -11.82 -21.94 -35.18
N TYR A 161 -10.54 -21.74 -34.87
CA TYR A 161 -9.46 -21.75 -35.88
C TYR A 161 -9.34 -23.11 -36.59
N LYS A 162 -9.45 -24.23 -35.85
CA LYS A 162 -9.45 -25.57 -36.45
C LYS A 162 -10.61 -25.82 -37.42
N LYS A 163 -11.77 -25.17 -37.23
CA LYS A 163 -12.91 -25.29 -38.13
C LYS A 163 -12.74 -24.52 -39.43
N LEU A 164 -11.91 -23.47 -39.43
CA LEU A 164 -11.61 -22.68 -40.63
C LEU A 164 -10.56 -23.37 -41.50
N ALA A 165 -9.50 -23.94 -40.89
CA ALA A 165 -8.47 -24.68 -41.62
C ALA A 165 -9.01 -25.96 -42.32
N ARG A 166 -10.02 -26.62 -41.72
CA ARG A 166 -10.68 -27.80 -42.32
C ARG A 166 -11.56 -27.45 -43.52
N LYS A 167 -11.95 -26.19 -43.72
CA LYS A 167 -12.77 -25.78 -44.88
C LYS A 167 -11.95 -25.55 -46.15
N GLU A 168 -10.64 -25.31 -46.06
CA GLU A 168 -9.79 -25.11 -47.23
C GLU A 168 -9.27 -26.42 -47.86
N GLU A 169 -9.16 -27.50 -47.08
CA GLU A 169 -8.72 -28.81 -47.62
C GLU A 169 -9.80 -29.59 -48.39
N VAL A 170 -11.07 -29.16 -48.35
CA VAL A 170 -12.19 -29.86 -49.04
C VAL A 170 -12.52 -29.18 -50.37
N THR A 171 -11.51 -29.00 -51.23
CA THR A 171 -11.74 -28.86 -52.67
C THR A 171 -10.92 -29.94 -53.39
N PRO A 172 -11.40 -31.21 -53.41
CA PRO A 172 -10.86 -32.20 -54.33
C PRO A 172 -11.15 -31.73 -55.76
N GLY A 173 -10.15 -31.87 -56.63
CA GLY A 173 -10.14 -31.29 -57.97
C GLY A 173 -11.36 -31.59 -58.82
N ILE A 174 -11.61 -30.69 -59.77
CA ILE A 174 -12.48 -30.96 -60.90
C ILE A 174 -11.58 -31.47 -62.03
N PRO A 175 -11.61 -32.77 -62.36
CA PRO A 175 -11.15 -33.24 -63.65
C PRO A 175 -12.22 -32.93 -64.71
N ARG A 176 -11.86 -32.09 -65.68
CA ARG A 176 -12.10 -32.26 -67.13
C ARG A 176 -11.66 -31.00 -67.87
#